data_AF-A0AAD1SEM7-F1
#
_entry.id   AF-A0AAD1SEM7-F1
#
_cell.length_a   1.000
_cell.length_b   1.000
_cell.length_c   1.000
_cell.angle_alpha   90.00
_cell.angle_beta   90.00
_cell.angle_gamma   90.00
#
_symmetry.space_group_name_H-M   'P 1'
#
loop_
_entity.id
_entity.type
_entity.pdbx_description
1 polymer ?
#
loop_
_entity_poly.entity_id
_entity_poly.type
_entity_poly.pdbx_seq_one_letter_code
_entity_poly.pdbx_strand_id
1 'polypeptide(L)'
;MDIKSHVASELDKRLTGLREDIEALAHRSDQAETRITSLSTTSQAHSQDIAYLHAKIEELEESLEDLNNRSRQNNIRIRGLPEAVMPDDLPATLTGLFQTIIPDASEQ
;
A
#
# COMPACT_ATOMS: atom_id res chain seq x y z
N MET A 1 -1.22 74.54 -21.88
CA MET A 1 -1.07 73.09 -22.15
C MET A 1 -1.64 72.37 -20.93
N ASP A 2 -2.83 71.79 -21.08
CA ASP A 2 -3.73 71.45 -19.98
C ASP A 2 -3.24 70.30 -19.10
N ILE A 3 -2.88 70.62 -17.85
CA ILE A 3 -2.52 69.66 -16.80
C ILE A 3 -3.60 68.57 -16.62
N LYS A 4 -4.88 68.94 -16.78
CA LYS A 4 -6.00 68.00 -16.73
C LYS A 4 -5.92 66.92 -17.81
N SER A 5 -5.52 67.29 -19.03
CA SER A 5 -5.38 66.34 -20.15
C SER A 5 -4.23 65.35 -19.93
N HIS A 6 -3.13 65.82 -19.32
CA HIS A 6 -1.98 64.97 -19.01
C HIS A 6 -2.30 63.97 -17.89
N VAL A 7 -2.97 64.41 -16.82
CA VAL A 7 -3.41 63.52 -15.73
C VAL A 7 -4.44 62.50 -16.22
N ALA A 8 -5.38 62.89 -17.08
CA ALA A 8 -6.33 61.97 -17.68
C ALA A 8 -5.65 60.90 -18.55
N SER A 9 -4.66 61.29 -19.36
CA SER A 9 -3.89 60.34 -20.17
C SER A 9 -3.06 59.36 -19.33
N GLU A 10 -2.47 59.82 -18.23
CA GLU A 10 -1.69 58.96 -17.33
C GLU A 10 -2.59 57.97 -16.56
N LEU A 11 -3.78 58.41 -16.13
CA LEU A 11 -4.80 57.54 -15.55
C LEU A 11 -5.27 56.47 -16.53
N ASP A 12 -5.49 56.83 -17.80
CA ASP A 12 -5.94 55.91 -18.84
C ASP A 12 -4.88 54.84 -19.17
N LYS A 13 -3.60 55.22 -19.19
CA LYS A 13 -2.47 54.28 -19.31
C LYS A 13 -2.43 53.29 -18.15
N ARG A 14 -2.58 53.78 -16.91
CA ARG A 14 -2.59 52.93 -15.72
C ARG A 14 -3.81 52.01 -15.68
N LEU A 15 -4.98 52.49 -16.08
CA LEU A 15 -6.20 51.69 -16.21
C LEU A 15 -6.03 50.58 -17.26
N THR A 16 -5.41 50.88 -18.39
CA THR A 16 -5.11 49.88 -19.42
C THR A 16 -4.11 48.85 -18.91
N GLY A 17 -3.01 49.26 -18.27
CA GLY A 17 -2.05 48.33 -17.68
C GLY A 17 -2.66 47.43 -16.60
N LEU A 18 -3.51 47.99 -15.72
CA LEU A 18 -4.24 47.19 -14.73
C LEU A 18 -5.22 46.19 -15.37
N ARG A 19 -5.84 46.53 -16.51
CA ARG A 19 -6.70 45.59 -17.24
C ARG A 19 -5.89 44.42 -17.81
N GLU A 20 -4.74 44.70 -18.41
CA GLU A 20 -3.84 43.68 -18.94
C GLU A 20 -3.33 42.76 -17.82
N ASP A 21 -2.96 43.32 -16.66
CA ASP A 21 -2.53 42.54 -15.50
C ASP A 21 -3.65 41.64 -14.95
N ILE A 22 -4.89 42.16 -14.89
CA ILE A 22 -6.07 41.39 -14.45
C ILE A 22 -6.33 40.23 -15.42
N GLU A 23 -6.26 40.47 -16.73
CA GLU A 23 -6.47 39.44 -17.74
C GLU A 23 -5.39 38.35 -17.67
N ALA A 24 -4.12 38.75 -17.49
CA ALA A 24 -3.01 37.83 -17.30
C ALA A 24 -3.17 36.98 -16.03
N LEU A 25 -3.64 37.59 -14.93
CA LEU A 25 -3.94 36.87 -13.69
C LEU A 25 -5.11 35.91 -13.84
N ALA A 26 -6.18 36.31 -14.53
CA ALA A 26 -7.33 35.44 -14.80
C ALA A 26 -6.90 34.20 -15.57
N HIS A 27 -6.14 34.37 -16.65
CA HIS A 27 -5.63 33.24 -17.44
C HIS A 27 -4.72 32.31 -16.62
N ARG A 28 -3.86 32.87 -15.75
CA ARG A 28 -3.03 32.07 -14.85
C ARG A 28 -3.86 31.32 -13.81
N SER A 29 -4.96 31.90 -13.34
CA SER A 29 -5.90 31.25 -12.43
C SER A 29 -6.56 30.04 -13.11
N ASP A 30 -7.09 30.22 -14.32
CA ASP A 30 -7.74 29.15 -15.09
C ASP A 30 -6.79 27.97 -15.35
N GLN A 31 -5.53 28.27 -15.68
CA GLN A 31 -4.49 27.26 -15.87
C GLN A 31 -4.17 26.51 -14.56
N ALA A 32 -4.10 27.23 -13.44
CA ALA A 32 -3.86 26.62 -12.14
C ALA A 32 -5.04 25.71 -11.73
N GLU A 33 -6.27 26.16 -11.91
CA GLU A 33 -7.49 25.38 -11.62
C GLU A 33 -7.57 24.12 -12.47
N THR A 34 -7.24 24.21 -13.76
CA THR A 34 -7.18 23.05 -14.66
C THR A 34 -6.14 22.04 -14.17
N ARG A 35 -4.94 22.49 -13.80
CA ARG A 35 -3.87 21.62 -13.27
C ARG A 35 -4.28 20.96 -11.95
N ILE A 36 -4.89 21.72 -11.04
CA ILE A 36 -5.37 21.21 -9.76
C ILE A 36 -6.42 20.12 -9.99
N THR A 37 -7.35 20.34 -10.90
CA THR A 37 -8.38 19.36 -11.26
C THR A 37 -7.75 18.07 -11.79
N SER A 38 -6.83 18.19 -12.75
CA SER A 38 -6.13 17.02 -13.29
C SER A 38 -5.34 16.25 -12.22
N LEU A 39 -4.59 16.96 -11.39
CA LEU A 39 -3.83 16.35 -10.28
C LEU A 39 -4.74 15.66 -9.27
N SER A 40 -5.88 16.28 -8.94
CA SER A 40 -6.88 15.69 -8.03
C SER A 40 -7.44 14.39 -8.61
N THR A 41 -7.79 14.36 -9.90
CA THR A 41 -8.28 13.15 -10.56
C THR A 41 -7.22 12.06 -10.58
N THR A 42 -5.98 12.37 -10.94
CA THR A 42 -4.87 11.40 -10.93
C THR A 42 -4.58 10.88 -9.53
N SER A 43 -4.58 11.75 -8.53
CA SER A 43 -4.39 11.36 -7.13
C SER A 43 -5.48 10.41 -6.64
N GLN A 44 -6.72 10.65 -7.04
CA GLN A 44 -7.84 9.77 -6.71
C GLN A 44 -7.70 8.40 -7.38
N ALA A 45 -7.33 8.36 -8.66
CA ALA A 45 -7.08 7.11 -9.37
C ALA A 45 -5.96 6.30 -8.71
N HIS A 46 -4.82 6.94 -8.39
CA HIS A 46 -3.72 6.28 -7.69
C HIS A 46 -4.12 5.77 -6.29
N SER A 47 -4.97 6.50 -5.57
CA SER A 47 -5.46 6.05 -4.27
C SER A 47 -6.33 4.79 -4.39
N GLN A 48 -7.13 4.69 -5.45
CA GLN A 48 -7.93 3.49 -5.74
C GLN A 48 -7.04 2.31 -6.13
N ASP A 49 -6.02 2.54 -6.97
CA ASP A 49 -5.07 1.51 -7.37
C ASP A 49 -4.30 0.96 -6.16
N ILE A 50 -3.85 1.83 -5.25
CA ILE A 50 -3.16 1.42 -4.01
C ILE A 50 -4.08 0.55 -3.15
N ALA A 51 -5.34 0.94 -2.97
CA ALA A 51 -6.30 0.15 -2.19
C ALA A 51 -6.53 -1.23 -2.81
N TYR A 52 -6.67 -1.29 -4.14
CA TYR A 52 -6.80 -2.55 -4.88
C TYR A 52 -5.56 -3.45 -4.73
N LEU A 53 -4.36 -2.88 -4.87
CA LEU A 53 -3.11 -3.62 -4.73
C LEU A 53 -2.90 -4.13 -3.30
N HIS A 54 -3.25 -3.35 -2.27
CA HIS A 54 -3.21 -3.82 -0.90
C HIS A 54 -4.15 -5.00 -0.66
N ALA A 55 -5.39 -4.92 -1.12
CA ALA A 55 -6.33 -6.05 -1.02
C ALA A 55 -5.78 -7.30 -1.73
N LYS A 56 -5.10 -7.12 -2.87
CA LYS A 56 -4.50 -8.26 -3.59
C LYS A 56 -3.32 -8.86 -2.86
N ILE A 57 -2.51 -8.05 -2.18
CA ILE A 57 -1.41 -8.53 -1.34
C ILE A 57 -1.95 -9.36 -0.18
N GLU A 58 -2.98 -8.86 0.51
CA GLU A 58 -3.60 -9.57 1.64
C GLU A 58 -4.15 -10.95 1.20
N GLU A 59 -4.86 -11.01 0.07
CA GLU A 59 -5.35 -12.29 -0.50
C GLU A 59 -4.20 -13.28 -0.81
N LEU A 60 -3.08 -12.77 -1.32
CA LEU A 60 -1.91 -13.61 -1.63
C LEU A 60 -1.21 -14.09 -0.36
N GLU A 61 -1.13 -13.25 0.68
CA GLU A 61 -0.57 -13.63 1.98
C GLU A 61 -1.40 -14.72 2.65
N GLU A 62 -2.74 -14.60 2.64
CA GLU A 62 -3.65 -15.64 3.13
C GLU A 62 -3.48 -16.96 2.37
N SER A 63 -3.38 -16.89 1.04
CA SER A 63 -3.16 -18.08 0.22
C SER A 63 -1.83 -18.76 0.52
N LEU A 64 -0.77 -17.99 0.75
CA LEU A 64 0.53 -18.51 1.15
C LEU A 64 0.49 -19.15 2.54
N GLU A 65 -0.23 -18.55 3.49
CA GLU A 65 -0.42 -19.11 4.82
C GLU A 65 -1.17 -20.45 4.76
N ASP A 66 -2.27 -20.54 3.99
CA ASP A 66 -3.01 -21.78 3.78
C ASP A 66 -2.11 -22.87 3.17
N LEU A 67 -1.35 -22.54 2.12
CA LEU A 67 -0.42 -23.47 1.50
C LEU A 67 0.65 -23.97 2.48
N ASN A 68 1.21 -23.08 3.30
CA ASN A 68 2.21 -23.44 4.30
C ASN A 68 1.60 -24.33 5.40
N ASN A 69 0.39 -24.02 5.86
CA ASN A 69 -0.34 -24.81 6.83
C ASN A 69 -0.65 -26.21 6.29
N ARG A 70 -1.14 -26.32 5.05
CA ARG A 70 -1.38 -27.60 4.37
C ARG A 70 -0.09 -28.40 4.18
N SER A 71 1.01 -27.74 3.80
CA SER A 71 2.32 -28.39 3.68
C SER A 71 2.84 -28.92 5.02
N ARG A 72 2.46 -28.30 6.14
CA ARG A 72 2.92 -28.68 7.48
C ARG A 72 1.91 -29.52 8.27
N GLN A 73 0.73 -29.75 7.73
CA GLN A 73 -0.39 -30.40 8.43
C GLN A 73 -0.02 -31.77 9.01
N ASN A 74 0.83 -32.53 8.31
CA ASN A 74 1.27 -33.85 8.75
C ASN A 74 2.65 -33.85 9.43
N ASN A 75 3.22 -32.67 9.70
CA ASN A 75 4.55 -32.53 10.30
C ASN A 75 4.41 -32.21 11.80
N ILE A 76 4.83 -33.14 12.64
CA ILE A 76 4.85 -32.95 14.10
C ILE A 76 6.26 -32.52 14.52
N ARG A 77 6.36 -31.41 15.28
CA ARG A 77 7.63 -30.95 15.87
C ARG A 77 7.75 -31.48 17.30
N ILE A 78 8.68 -32.38 17.52
CA ILE A 78 8.97 -32.96 18.83
C ILE A 78 10.19 -32.25 19.42
N ARG A 79 10.05 -31.73 20.66
CA ARG A 79 11.12 -31.03 21.38
C ARG A 79 11.51 -31.85 22.62
N GLY A 80 12.79 -31.81 22.99
CA GLY A 80 13.31 -32.50 24.19
C GLY A 80 13.79 -33.93 23.96
N LEU A 81 14.00 -34.35 22.70
CA LEU A 81 14.68 -35.61 22.42
C LEU A 81 16.17 -35.50 22.81
N PRO A 82 16.73 -36.48 23.55
CA PRO A 82 18.14 -36.51 23.89
C PRO A 82 19.01 -36.58 22.62
N GLU A 83 20.07 -35.76 22.54
CA GLU A 83 21.00 -35.73 21.39
C GLU A 83 21.79 -37.04 21.19
N ALA A 84 21.78 -37.93 22.20
CA ALA A 84 22.43 -39.24 22.13
C ALA A 84 21.70 -40.24 21.21
N VAL A 85 20.47 -39.95 20.78
CA VAL A 85 19.70 -40.81 19.88
C VAL A 85 20.23 -40.63 18.46
N MET A 86 20.79 -41.70 17.90
CA MET A 86 21.26 -41.72 16.51
C MET A 86 20.08 -41.62 15.54
N PRO A 87 20.28 -41.08 14.32
CA PRO A 87 19.23 -40.97 13.30
C PRO A 87 18.52 -42.29 12.99
N ASP A 88 19.23 -43.41 13.11
CA ASP A 88 18.72 -44.74 12.82
C ASP A 88 17.78 -45.28 13.91
N ASP A 89 17.90 -44.79 15.15
CA ASP A 89 17.12 -45.23 16.32
C ASP A 89 15.91 -44.32 16.62
N LEU A 90 15.76 -43.23 15.86
CA LEU A 90 14.66 -42.27 16.00
C LEU A 90 13.28 -42.93 15.86
N PRO A 91 13.01 -43.79 14.84
CA PRO A 91 11.71 -44.44 14.71
C PRO A 91 11.34 -45.27 15.94
N ALA A 92 12.28 -46.07 16.47
CA ALA A 92 12.05 -46.93 17.63
C ALA A 92 11.79 -46.10 18.90
N THR A 93 12.55 -45.03 19.09
CA THR A 93 12.39 -44.10 20.22
C THR A 93 11.04 -43.39 20.17
N LEU A 94 10.61 -42.96 18.98
CA LEU A 94 9.31 -42.32 18.76
C LEU A 94 8.14 -43.29 19.03
N THR A 95 8.21 -44.52 18.55
CA THR A 95 7.17 -45.53 18.83
C THR A 95 7.03 -45.80 20.32
N GLY A 96 8.14 -45.95 21.06
CA GLY A 96 8.10 -46.12 22.52
C GLY A 96 7.51 -44.90 23.25
N LEU A 97 7.85 -43.69 22.78
CA LEU A 97 7.27 -42.46 23.32
C LEU A 97 5.75 -42.40 23.07
N PHE A 98 5.31 -42.69 21.85
CA PHE A 98 3.89 -42.68 21.49
C PHE A 98 3.09 -43.75 22.25
N GLN A 99 3.64 -44.96 22.44
CA GLN A 99 2.99 -46.01 23.25
C GLN A 99 2.86 -45.62 24.72
N THR A 100 3.82 -44.86 25.25
CA THR A 100 3.78 -44.37 26.64
C THR A 100 2.75 -43.26 26.83
N ILE A 101 2.61 -42.36 25.84
CA ILE A 101 1.72 -41.20 25.92
C ILE A 101 0.29 -41.54 25.48
N ILE A 102 0.13 -42.43 24.50
CA ILE A 102 -1.15 -42.84 23.93
C ILE A 102 -1.17 -44.39 23.84
N PRO A 103 -1.43 -45.08 24.96
CA PRO A 103 -1.44 -46.55 24.99
C PRO A 103 -2.53 -47.20 24.12
N ASP A 104 -3.63 -46.50 23.83
CA ASP A 104 -4.75 -47.02 23.03
C ASP A 104 -4.61 -46.80 21.52
N ALA A 105 -3.55 -46.13 21.04
CA ALA A 105 -3.37 -45.85 19.61
C ALA A 105 -2.86 -47.06 18.79
N SER A 106 -2.55 -48.18 19.45
CA SER A 106 -2.01 -49.39 18.80
C SER A 106 -3.07 -50.38 18.28
N GLU A 107 -4.37 -50.07 18.37
CA GLU A 107 -5.46 -50.98 17.94
C GLU A 107 -6.16 -50.61 16.61
N GLN A 108 -5.58 -49.76 15.76
CA GLN A 108 -6.10 -49.51 14.40
C GLN A 108 -5.06 -49.74 13.30
#